data_AF-A0A2W4P2V6-F1
#
_entry.id   AF-A0A2W4P2V6-F1
#
_cell.length_a   1.000
_cell.length_b   1.000
_cell.length_c   1.000
_cell.angle_alpha   90.00
_cell.angle_beta   90.00
_cell.angle_gamma   90.00
#
_symmetry.space_group_name_H-M   'P 1'
#
loop_
_entity.id
_entity.type
_entity.pdbx_description
1 polymer ?
#
loop_
_entity_poly.entity_id
_entity_poly.type
_entity_poly.pdbx_seq_one_letter_code
_entity_poly.pdbx_strand_id
1 'polypeptide(L)'
;PNTIIVDMRNHYESEVGHFKNAILPDVDTFREELQVVEDLLTNHRDKNILMYCTGGIRCEKASAWMKHKGFNNVYQLRGGIIEYARQVKEEGLENKFIGKNFVFDERLGERITDDIISTCHQCGAPCDDHTNCKNDGCHLLFIQCPSCKEKYNNCCSETCAEIIKLPEERQRELRRGISKGRQVYRKGRRDRNLLKTERL
;
A
#
# COMPACT_ATOMS: atom_id res chain seq x y z
N PRO A 1 -19.51 15.90 8.61
CA PRO A 1 -19.68 14.42 8.73
C PRO A 1 -19.08 13.92 10.05
N ASN A 2 -19.76 13.01 10.77
CA ASN A 2 -19.37 12.56 12.13
C ASN A 2 -18.64 11.21 12.19
N THR A 3 -18.32 10.61 11.04
CA THR A 3 -17.65 9.31 10.94
C THR A 3 -16.23 9.49 10.43
N ILE A 4 -15.28 8.87 11.14
CA ILE A 4 -13.88 8.77 10.74
C ILE A 4 -13.74 7.51 9.90
N ILE A 5 -13.19 7.63 8.69
CA ILE A 5 -12.93 6.52 7.79
C ILE A 5 -11.44 6.22 7.82
N VAL A 6 -11.05 4.96 8.00
CA VAL A 6 -9.64 4.56 8.10
C VAL A 6 -9.34 3.44 7.11
N ASP A 7 -8.33 3.65 6.29
CA ASP A 7 -7.74 2.61 5.46
C ASP A 7 -6.83 1.75 6.33
N MET A 8 -7.15 0.46 6.49
CA MET A 8 -6.33 -0.50 7.23
C MET A 8 -5.40 -1.29 6.29
N ARG A 9 -4.94 -0.62 5.22
CA ARG A 9 -4.02 -1.19 4.23
C ARG A 9 -2.68 -0.48 4.28
N ASN A 10 -1.64 -1.19 3.83
CA ASN A 10 -0.30 -0.62 3.76
C ASN A 10 -0.29 0.58 2.80
N HIS A 11 0.65 1.50 2.98
CA HIS A 11 0.72 2.74 2.20
C HIS A 11 0.77 2.51 0.67
N TYR A 12 1.48 1.47 0.21
CA TYR A 12 1.57 1.16 -1.22
C TYR A 12 0.23 0.70 -1.81
N GLU A 13 -0.74 0.32 -0.98
CA GLU A 13 -2.09 -0.05 -1.43
C GLU A 13 -3.00 1.19 -1.52
N SER A 14 -2.83 2.14 -0.61
CA SER A 14 -3.62 3.37 -0.54
C SER A 14 -3.13 4.47 -1.48
N GLU A 15 -1.84 4.42 -1.87
CA GLU A 15 -1.25 5.37 -2.82
C GLU A 15 -1.91 5.29 -4.21
N VAL A 16 -2.39 4.11 -4.63
CA VAL A 16 -3.04 3.91 -5.95
C VAL A 16 -4.56 4.03 -5.93
N GLY A 17 -5.18 3.96 -4.77
CA GLY A 17 -6.61 4.18 -4.63
C GLY A 17 -7.07 4.04 -3.19
N HIS A 18 -8.10 4.81 -2.81
CA HIS A 18 -8.64 4.84 -1.45
C HIS A 18 -10.04 5.48 -1.43
N PHE A 19 -10.74 5.42 -0.31
CA PHE A 19 -12.00 6.15 -0.14
C PHE A 19 -11.75 7.64 0.09
N LYS A 20 -12.54 8.50 -0.55
CA LYS A 20 -12.48 9.96 -0.33
C LYS A 20 -12.59 10.28 1.17
N ASN A 21 -11.69 11.14 1.66
CA ASN A 21 -11.59 11.56 3.07
C ASN A 21 -11.17 10.47 4.07
N ALA A 22 -10.72 9.30 3.60
CA ALA A 22 -10.14 8.30 4.50
C ALA A 22 -8.80 8.78 5.06
N ILE A 23 -8.54 8.42 6.31
CA ILE A 23 -7.22 8.48 6.92
C ILE A 23 -6.40 7.35 6.31
N LEU A 24 -5.23 7.68 5.79
CA LEU A 24 -4.32 6.75 5.12
C LEU A 24 -3.02 6.67 5.95
N PRO A 25 -2.92 5.75 6.92
CA PRO A 25 -1.72 5.68 7.73
C PRO A 25 -0.49 5.28 6.88
N ASP A 26 0.62 5.97 7.12
CA ASP A 26 1.85 5.79 6.35
C ASP A 26 2.70 4.66 6.95
N VAL A 27 2.26 3.41 6.78
CA VAL A 27 2.91 2.21 7.33
C VAL A 27 3.13 1.10 6.28
N ASP A 28 3.97 0.12 6.63
CA ASP A 28 4.31 -1.01 5.74
C ASP A 28 3.77 -2.35 6.21
N THR A 29 3.38 -2.41 7.48
CA THR A 29 2.91 -3.65 8.09
C THR A 29 1.63 -3.40 8.86
N PHE A 30 0.74 -4.38 8.82
CA PHE A 30 -0.49 -4.37 9.61
C PHE A 30 -0.24 -4.25 11.12
N ARG A 31 0.91 -4.74 11.63
CA ARG A 31 1.25 -4.60 13.05
C ARG A 31 1.52 -3.15 13.42
N GLU A 32 2.25 -2.41 12.58
CA GLU A 32 2.49 -0.98 12.77
C GLU A 32 1.19 -0.18 12.62
N GLU A 33 0.37 -0.54 11.61
CA GLU A 33 -0.95 0.06 11.35
C GLU A 33 -1.82 0.12 12.61
N LEU A 34 -1.94 -1.00 13.34
CA LEU A 34 -2.78 -1.07 14.55
C LEU A 34 -2.36 -0.04 15.61
N GLN A 35 -1.06 0.12 15.82
CA GLN A 35 -0.54 1.08 16.81
C GLN A 35 -0.72 2.52 16.34
N VAL A 36 -0.41 2.80 15.06
CA VAL A 36 -0.54 4.14 14.50
C VAL A 36 -2.00 4.61 14.50
N VAL A 37 -2.94 3.74 14.15
CA VAL A 37 -4.37 4.05 14.15
C VAL A 37 -4.90 4.23 15.57
N GLU A 38 -4.46 3.41 16.53
CA GLU A 38 -4.80 3.59 17.95
C GLU A 38 -4.34 4.95 18.48
N ASP A 39 -3.07 5.30 18.26
CA ASP A 39 -2.49 6.56 18.70
C ASP A 39 -3.22 7.76 18.06
N LEU A 40 -3.43 7.70 16.74
CA LEU A 40 -4.09 8.76 15.97
C LEU A 40 -5.53 9.02 16.46
N LEU A 41 -6.23 7.97 16.87
CA LEU A 41 -7.64 8.06 17.25
C LEU A 41 -7.86 8.15 18.76
N THR A 42 -6.81 8.21 19.59
CA THR A 42 -6.93 8.19 21.06
C THR A 42 -7.89 9.25 21.62
N ASN A 43 -7.98 10.42 20.99
CA ASN A 43 -8.89 11.51 21.40
C ASN A 43 -10.28 11.45 20.72
N HIS A 44 -10.58 10.35 20.02
CA HIS A 44 -11.78 10.17 19.21
C HIS A 44 -12.51 8.85 19.54
N ARG A 45 -12.35 8.33 20.75
CA ARG A 45 -12.90 7.04 21.21
C ARG A 45 -14.42 6.92 21.11
N ASP A 46 -15.13 8.04 21.22
CA ASP A 46 -16.59 8.12 21.13
C ASP A 46 -17.11 8.37 19.69
N LYS A 47 -16.21 8.67 18.74
CA LYS A 47 -16.60 8.88 17.35
C LYS A 47 -16.89 7.56 16.65
N ASN A 48 -17.73 7.61 15.62
CA ASN A 48 -17.92 6.49 14.72
C ASN A 48 -16.65 6.29 13.90
N ILE A 49 -16.07 5.09 13.94
CA ILE A 49 -14.89 4.71 13.18
C ILE A 49 -15.28 3.61 12.20
N LEU A 50 -15.17 3.88 10.91
CA LEU A 50 -15.36 2.91 9.84
C LEU A 50 -14.01 2.51 9.27
N MET A 51 -13.66 1.23 9.39
CA MET A 51 -12.42 0.69 8.84
C MET A 51 -12.67 -0.15 7.60
N TYR A 52 -11.76 -0.09 6.64
CA TYR A 52 -11.82 -0.94 5.45
C TYR A 52 -10.44 -1.48 5.08
N CYS A 53 -10.43 -2.58 4.33
CA CYS A 53 -9.26 -3.09 3.64
C CYS A 53 -9.74 -3.83 2.37
N THR A 54 -8.83 -4.45 1.63
CA THR A 54 -9.13 -5.11 0.35
C THR A 54 -10.29 -6.11 0.44
N GLY A 55 -10.22 -7.06 1.38
CA GLY A 55 -11.21 -8.14 1.53
C GLY A 55 -11.80 -8.32 2.94
N GLY A 56 -11.61 -7.35 3.83
CA GLY A 56 -12.19 -7.35 5.18
C GLY A 56 -11.35 -8.01 6.29
N ILE A 57 -10.47 -8.98 5.99
CA ILE A 57 -9.78 -9.78 7.02
C ILE A 57 -8.92 -8.97 8.01
N ARG A 58 -8.26 -7.88 7.56
CA ARG A 58 -7.50 -6.99 8.44
C ARG A 58 -8.43 -6.23 9.38
N CYS A 59 -9.60 -5.82 8.88
CA CYS A 59 -10.60 -5.12 9.67
C CYS A 59 -11.21 -5.99 10.76
N GLU A 60 -11.36 -7.31 10.56
CA GLU A 60 -11.85 -8.20 11.62
C GLU A 60 -10.92 -8.14 12.85
N LYS A 61 -9.61 -8.23 12.61
CA LYS A 61 -8.59 -8.14 13.66
C LYS A 61 -8.50 -6.74 14.24
N ALA A 62 -8.51 -5.71 13.40
CA ALA A 62 -8.44 -4.32 13.83
C ALA A 62 -9.66 -3.91 14.67
N SER A 63 -10.86 -4.37 14.29
CA SER A 63 -12.09 -4.10 15.03
C SER A 63 -12.03 -4.69 16.44
N ALA A 64 -11.55 -5.92 16.58
CA ALA A 64 -11.33 -6.54 17.89
C ALA A 64 -10.29 -5.77 18.71
N TRP A 65 -9.16 -5.38 18.10
CA TRP A 65 -8.12 -4.58 18.75
C TRP A 65 -8.66 -3.24 19.27
N MET A 66 -9.29 -2.45 18.41
CA MET A 66 -9.82 -1.13 18.76
C MET A 66 -10.89 -1.24 19.86
N LYS A 67 -11.80 -2.21 19.78
CA LYS A 67 -12.78 -2.43 20.85
C LYS A 67 -12.11 -2.77 22.18
N HIS A 68 -11.11 -3.65 22.17
CA HIS A 68 -10.33 -3.99 23.37
C HIS A 68 -9.62 -2.76 23.96
N LYS A 69 -9.17 -1.83 23.12
CA LYS A 69 -8.57 -0.57 23.55
C LYS A 69 -9.56 0.46 24.05
N GLY A 70 -10.87 0.22 24.02
CA GLY A 70 -11.89 1.13 24.55
C GLY A 70 -12.44 2.12 23.53
N PHE A 71 -12.44 1.76 22.24
CA PHE A 71 -13.17 2.49 21.22
C PHE A 71 -14.62 1.97 21.15
N ASN A 72 -15.59 2.87 21.29
CA ASN A 72 -16.99 2.49 21.50
C ASN A 72 -17.70 2.12 20.18
N ASN A 73 -17.47 2.90 19.13
CA ASN A 73 -18.24 2.84 17.89
C ASN A 73 -17.35 2.41 16.71
N VAL A 74 -17.00 1.12 16.66
CA VAL A 74 -16.12 0.55 15.64
C VAL A 74 -16.90 -0.30 14.64
N TYR A 75 -16.85 0.12 13.37
CA TYR A 75 -17.51 -0.49 12.22
C TYR A 75 -16.47 -0.91 11.17
N GLN A 76 -16.84 -1.86 10.33
CA GLN A 76 -16.02 -2.31 9.23
C GLN A 76 -16.81 -2.49 7.95
N LEU A 77 -16.17 -2.25 6.82
CA LEU A 77 -16.72 -2.54 5.50
C LEU A 77 -16.70 -4.06 5.27
N ARG A 78 -17.87 -4.70 5.38
CA ARG A 78 -18.02 -6.15 5.20
C ARG A 78 -17.62 -6.53 3.77
N GLY A 79 -16.74 -7.53 3.64
CA GLY A 79 -16.19 -7.96 2.35
C GLY A 79 -15.15 -7.00 1.75
N GLY A 80 -14.87 -5.87 2.42
CA GLY A 80 -13.85 -4.91 2.00
C GLY A 80 -14.18 -4.17 0.70
N ILE A 81 -13.13 -3.63 0.09
CA ILE A 81 -13.21 -2.85 -1.15
C ILE A 81 -13.76 -3.71 -2.32
N ILE A 82 -13.39 -5.00 -2.37
CA ILE A 82 -13.83 -5.92 -3.42
C ILE A 82 -15.36 -6.02 -3.44
N GLU A 83 -15.97 -6.30 -2.28
CA GLU A 83 -17.42 -6.43 -2.19
C GLU A 83 -18.13 -5.09 -2.40
N TYR A 84 -17.56 -4.00 -1.89
CA TYR A 84 -18.08 -2.65 -2.14
C TYR A 84 -18.14 -2.31 -3.62
N ALA A 85 -17.06 -2.55 -4.37
CA ALA A 85 -17.03 -2.27 -5.81
C ALA A 85 -18.05 -3.09 -6.59
N ARG A 86 -18.26 -4.36 -6.19
CA ARG A 86 -19.29 -5.24 -6.74
C ARG A 86 -20.69 -4.67 -6.52
N GLN A 87 -21.03 -4.34 -5.28
CA GLN A 87 -22.35 -3.78 -4.92
C GLN A 87 -22.62 -2.44 -5.60
N VAL A 88 -21.65 -1.53 -5.62
CA VAL A 88 -21.78 -0.23 -6.31
C VAL A 88 -22.13 -0.41 -7.78
N LYS A 89 -21.50 -1.37 -8.46
CA LYS A 89 -21.77 -1.66 -9.87
C LYS A 89 -23.13 -2.32 -10.08
N GLU A 90 -23.47 -3.32 -9.27
CA GLU A 90 -24.73 -4.06 -9.40
C GLU A 90 -25.97 -3.20 -9.08
N GLU A 91 -25.85 -2.34 -8.07
CA GLU A 91 -26.95 -1.51 -7.58
C GLU A 91 -26.97 -0.10 -8.19
N GLY A 92 -25.97 0.25 -9.01
CA GLY A 92 -25.87 1.57 -9.64
C GLY A 92 -25.68 2.72 -8.65
N LEU A 93 -24.97 2.47 -7.54
CA LEU A 93 -24.73 3.45 -6.49
C LEU A 93 -23.61 4.43 -6.86
N GLU A 94 -23.56 5.55 -6.15
CA GLU A 94 -22.43 6.48 -6.27
C GLU A 94 -21.15 5.86 -5.68
N ASN A 95 -20.10 5.79 -6.50
CA ASN A 95 -18.79 5.30 -6.06
C ASN A 95 -18.04 6.40 -5.27
N LYS A 96 -17.62 6.06 -4.05
CA LYS A 96 -16.84 6.93 -3.14
C LYS A 96 -15.37 6.52 -3.07
N PHE A 97 -15.01 5.37 -3.62
CA PHE A 97 -13.63 4.95 -3.81
C PHE A 97 -13.08 5.64 -5.06
N ILE A 98 -11.82 6.06 -5.01
CA ILE A 98 -11.09 6.62 -6.16
C ILE A 98 -9.86 5.76 -6.44
N GLY A 99 -9.58 5.51 -7.71
CA GLY A 99 -8.36 4.83 -8.14
C GLY A 99 -8.44 3.31 -8.26
N LYS A 100 -7.30 2.66 -8.00
CA LYS A 100 -7.10 1.21 -8.05
C LYS A 100 -7.22 0.58 -6.67
N ASN A 101 -7.79 -0.61 -6.60
CA ASN A 101 -7.64 -1.47 -5.44
C ASN A 101 -6.45 -2.42 -5.65
N PHE A 102 -5.41 -2.31 -4.82
CA PHE A 102 -4.29 -3.25 -4.85
C PHE A 102 -4.75 -4.67 -4.47
N VAL A 103 -4.34 -5.66 -5.25
CA VAL A 103 -4.60 -7.09 -4.99
C VAL A 103 -3.30 -7.88 -4.93
N PHE A 104 -3.28 -8.95 -4.14
CA PHE A 104 -2.08 -9.72 -3.80
C PHE A 104 -1.85 -10.92 -4.74
N ASP A 105 -2.04 -10.69 -6.04
CA ASP A 105 -1.81 -11.66 -7.10
C ASP A 105 -1.09 -10.98 -8.29
N GLU A 106 -0.90 -11.71 -9.39
CA GLU A 106 -0.17 -11.23 -10.58
C GLU A 106 -0.75 -9.95 -11.20
N ARG A 107 -2.03 -9.65 -10.94
CA ARG A 107 -2.70 -8.45 -11.48
C ARG A 107 -2.19 -7.19 -10.80
N LEU A 108 -1.73 -7.27 -9.55
CA LEU A 108 -1.24 -6.17 -8.70
C LEU A 108 -2.21 -5.00 -8.50
N GLY A 109 -3.38 -5.02 -9.13
CA GLY A 109 -4.49 -4.16 -8.80
C GLY A 109 -5.68 -4.32 -9.75
N GLU A 110 -6.84 -3.91 -9.27
CA GLU A 110 -8.09 -3.88 -10.00
C GLU A 110 -8.56 -2.43 -10.11
N ARG A 111 -8.85 -1.97 -11.33
CA ARG A 111 -9.37 -0.63 -11.57
C ARG A 111 -10.80 -0.53 -11.01
N ILE A 112 -11.06 0.45 -10.15
CA ILE A 112 -12.40 0.72 -9.60
C ILE A 112 -13.02 1.96 -10.23
N THR A 113 -12.25 3.03 -10.41
CA THR A 113 -12.63 4.23 -11.16
C THR A 113 -11.56 4.58 -12.18
N ASP A 114 -11.76 5.58 -13.04
CA ASP A 114 -10.73 6.03 -13.99
C ASP A 114 -9.72 7.01 -13.37
N ASP A 115 -9.88 7.36 -12.10
CA ASP A 115 -8.99 8.28 -11.41
C ASP A 115 -7.57 7.71 -11.30
N ILE A 116 -6.57 8.49 -11.70
CA ILE A 116 -5.15 8.20 -11.46
C ILE A 116 -4.67 9.18 -10.38
N ILE A 117 -4.46 8.66 -9.17
CA ILE A 117 -4.15 9.47 -7.99
C ILE A 117 -2.69 9.37 -7.54
N SER A 118 -1.90 8.53 -8.21
CA SER A 118 -0.47 8.36 -7.97
C SER A 118 0.37 8.75 -9.18
N THR A 119 1.67 8.72 -8.99
CA THR A 119 2.66 9.10 -9.99
C THR A 119 3.75 8.05 -10.06
N CYS A 120 4.33 7.85 -11.25
CA CYS A 120 5.52 7.03 -11.42
C CYS A 120 6.64 7.48 -10.48
N HIS A 121 7.22 6.52 -9.76
CA HIS A 121 8.26 6.77 -8.77
C HIS A 121 9.61 7.18 -9.36
N GLN A 122 9.77 7.09 -10.69
CA GLN A 122 11.01 7.39 -11.40
C GLN A 122 10.97 8.74 -12.14
N CYS A 123 9.84 9.11 -12.75
CA CYS A 123 9.72 10.34 -13.54
C CYS A 123 8.62 11.29 -13.06
N GLY A 124 7.75 10.88 -12.13
CA GLY A 124 6.65 11.70 -11.63
C GLY A 124 5.43 11.80 -12.56
N ALA A 125 5.44 11.16 -13.74
CA ALA A 125 4.28 11.15 -14.63
C ALA A 125 3.07 10.43 -13.96
N PRO A 126 1.82 10.87 -14.18
CA PRO A 126 0.63 10.19 -13.66
C PRO A 126 0.60 8.72 -14.08
N CYS A 127 0.52 7.82 -13.11
CA CYS A 127 0.49 6.37 -13.30
C CYS A 127 0.19 5.70 -11.96
N ASP A 128 -0.50 4.57 -11.98
CA ASP A 128 -0.84 3.76 -10.80
C ASP A 128 -0.58 2.26 -11.03
N ASP A 129 0.37 1.94 -11.91
CA ASP A 129 0.77 0.56 -12.19
C ASP A 129 1.92 0.15 -11.26
N HIS A 130 1.58 -0.64 -10.25
CA HIS A 130 2.57 -1.34 -9.45
C HIS A 130 3.36 -2.33 -10.29
N THR A 131 4.66 -2.35 -10.06
CA THR A 131 5.63 -3.17 -10.76
C THR A 131 6.60 -3.74 -9.74
N ASN A 132 6.92 -5.03 -9.87
CA ASN A 132 8.05 -5.63 -9.18
C ASN A 132 9.31 -5.42 -10.02
N CYS A 133 10.37 -4.93 -9.39
CA CYS A 133 11.66 -4.78 -10.04
C CYS A 133 12.13 -6.13 -10.60
N LYS A 134 12.49 -6.16 -11.89
CA LYS A 134 12.94 -7.36 -12.59
C LYS A 134 14.26 -7.95 -12.06
N ASN A 135 15.07 -7.14 -11.37
CA ASN A 135 16.22 -7.66 -10.63
C ASN A 135 15.73 -8.46 -9.41
N ASP A 136 15.83 -9.78 -9.49
CA ASP A 136 15.44 -10.71 -8.41
C ASP A 136 16.07 -10.36 -7.07
N GLY A 137 17.31 -9.85 -7.02
CA GLY A 137 17.96 -9.47 -5.76
C GLY A 137 17.42 -8.18 -5.13
N CYS A 138 16.50 -7.46 -5.80
CA CYS A 138 15.97 -6.19 -5.34
C CYS A 138 14.65 -6.34 -4.57
N HIS A 139 13.71 -7.12 -5.10
CA HIS A 139 12.36 -7.33 -4.56
C HIS A 139 11.56 -6.04 -4.27
N LEU A 140 11.88 -4.93 -4.95
CA LEU A 140 11.16 -3.65 -4.79
C LEU A 140 9.86 -3.64 -5.60
N LEU A 141 8.76 -3.40 -4.90
CA LEU A 141 7.48 -2.99 -5.45
C LEU A 141 7.42 -1.46 -5.55
N PHE A 142 7.10 -0.93 -6.72
CA PHE A 142 7.05 0.50 -7.00
C PHE A 142 6.09 0.81 -8.16
N ILE A 143 5.72 2.07 -8.37
CA ILE A 143 4.88 2.49 -9.50
C ILE A 143 5.75 2.89 -10.70
N GLN A 144 5.49 2.29 -11.86
CA GLN A 144 6.26 2.49 -13.08
C GLN A 144 5.36 2.76 -14.30
N CYS A 145 5.56 3.91 -14.95
CA CYS A 145 4.87 4.20 -16.21
C CYS A 145 5.50 3.44 -17.40
N PRO A 146 4.78 3.26 -18.52
CA PRO A 146 5.28 2.54 -19.70
C PRO A 146 6.63 3.05 -20.23
N SER A 147 6.81 4.37 -20.30
CA SER A 147 8.07 4.97 -20.76
C SER A 147 9.25 4.62 -19.85
N CYS A 148 9.06 4.63 -18.52
CA CYS A 148 10.11 4.23 -17.59
C CYS A 148 10.34 2.72 -17.61
N LYS A 149 9.29 1.91 -17.83
CA LYS A 149 9.42 0.47 -18.00
C LYS A 149 10.34 0.12 -19.17
N GLU A 150 10.19 0.80 -20.30
CA GLU A 150 11.10 0.67 -21.45
C GLU A 150 12.51 1.15 -21.11
N LYS A 151 12.64 2.38 -20.60
CA LYS A 151 13.94 2.99 -20.27
C LYS A 151 14.77 2.14 -19.30
N TYR A 152 14.16 1.61 -18.25
CA TYR A 152 14.83 0.88 -17.18
C TYR A 152 14.66 -0.63 -17.28
N ASN A 153 14.17 -1.18 -18.40
CA ASN A 153 13.96 -2.63 -18.58
C ASN A 153 13.17 -3.27 -17.42
N ASN A 154 12.06 -2.63 -17.02
CA ASN A 154 11.21 -3.06 -15.92
C ASN A 154 11.92 -3.12 -14.54
N CYS A 155 12.99 -2.35 -14.36
CA CYS A 155 13.71 -2.20 -13.10
C CYS A 155 13.47 -0.84 -12.45
N CYS A 156 13.68 -0.78 -11.14
CA CYS A 156 13.46 0.43 -10.35
C CYS A 156 14.56 1.49 -10.51
N SER A 157 15.73 1.11 -11.03
CA SER A 157 16.88 1.99 -11.20
C SER A 157 17.78 1.53 -12.33
N GLU A 158 18.67 2.42 -12.79
CA GLU A 158 19.73 2.09 -13.76
C GLU A 158 20.63 0.97 -13.23
N THR A 159 20.99 0.99 -11.95
CA THR A 159 21.79 -0.07 -11.32
C THR A 159 21.12 -1.44 -11.46
N CYS A 160 19.81 -1.52 -11.18
CA CYS A 160 19.09 -2.78 -11.35
C CYS A 160 18.98 -3.17 -12.83
N ALA A 161 18.80 -2.20 -13.72
CA ALA A 161 18.76 -2.42 -15.17
C ALA A 161 20.11 -2.95 -15.71
N GLU A 162 21.25 -2.51 -15.17
CA GLU A 162 22.57 -3.06 -15.52
C GLU A 162 22.80 -4.45 -14.93
N ILE A 163 22.36 -4.71 -13.69
CA ILE A 163 22.50 -6.03 -13.05
C ILE A 163 21.79 -7.11 -13.88
N ILE A 164 20.58 -6.86 -14.36
CA ILE A 164 19.83 -7.87 -15.13
C ILE A 164 20.43 -8.18 -16.50
N LYS A 165 21.38 -7.36 -16.99
CA LYS A 165 22.12 -7.60 -18.24
C LYS A 165 23.34 -8.50 -18.02
N LEU A 166 23.78 -8.68 -16.78
CA LEU A 166 24.91 -9.56 -16.46
C LEU A 166 24.52 -11.03 -16.68
N PRO A 167 25.49 -11.93 -16.93
CA PRO A 167 25.23 -13.36 -16.96
C PRO A 167 24.54 -13.85 -15.67
N GLU A 168 23.63 -14.82 -15.79
CA GLU A 168 22.83 -15.32 -14.65
C GLU A 168 23.70 -15.80 -13.48
N GLU A 169 24.86 -16.40 -13.74
CA GLU A 169 25.82 -16.79 -12.70
C GLU A 169 26.28 -15.58 -11.88
N ARG A 170 26.60 -14.46 -12.54
CA ARG A 170 27.01 -13.23 -11.86
C ARG A 170 25.86 -12.59 -11.10
N GLN A 171 24.64 -12.64 -11.64
CA GLN A 171 23.45 -12.17 -10.92
C GLN A 171 23.22 -12.98 -9.64
N ARG A 172 23.38 -14.30 -9.70
CA ARG A 172 23.29 -15.21 -8.55
C ARG A 172 24.35 -14.91 -7.50
N GLU A 173 25.60 -14.68 -7.91
CA GLU A 173 26.67 -14.27 -7.00
C GLU A 173 26.33 -12.97 -6.27
N LEU A 174 25.83 -11.97 -6.99
CA LEU A 174 25.48 -10.66 -6.42
C LEU A 174 24.35 -10.74 -5.39
N ARG A 175 23.41 -11.70 -5.55
CA ARG A 175 22.32 -11.92 -4.57
C ARG A 175 22.61 -13.03 -3.56
N ARG A 176 23.77 -13.69 -3.63
CA ARG A 176 24.11 -14.81 -2.73
C ARG A 176 24.26 -14.31 -1.29
N GLY A 177 23.56 -14.95 -0.37
CA GLY A 177 23.57 -14.57 1.06
C GLY A 177 22.78 -13.31 1.40
N ILE A 178 22.16 -12.67 0.40
CA ILE A 178 21.27 -11.51 0.61
C ILE A 178 19.83 -12.03 0.64
N SER A 179 19.21 -12.02 1.81
CA SER A 179 17.77 -12.25 1.96
C SER A 179 17.08 -10.91 2.18
N LYS A 180 16.57 -10.31 1.10
CA LYS A 180 15.66 -9.17 1.20
C LYS A 180 14.24 -9.70 1.18
N GLY A 181 13.47 -9.41 2.24
CA GLY A 181 12.02 -9.54 2.16
C GLY A 181 11.44 -8.59 1.12
N ARG A 182 10.12 -8.62 0.91
CA ARG A 182 9.43 -7.67 0.02
C ARG A 182 9.81 -6.24 0.38
N GLN A 183 10.33 -5.50 -0.59
CA GLN A 183 10.64 -4.08 -0.45
C GLN A 183 9.52 -3.27 -1.09
N VAL A 184 9.19 -2.13 -0.52
CA VAL A 184 8.14 -1.22 -1.02
C VAL A 184 8.74 0.18 -1.13
N TYR A 185 8.37 0.91 -2.17
CA TYR A 185 8.92 2.25 -2.40
C TYR A 185 8.42 3.22 -1.32
N ARG A 186 9.33 3.96 -0.69
CA ARG A 186 9.02 4.93 0.36
C ARG A 186 9.44 6.33 -0.07
N LYS A 187 8.49 7.17 -0.51
CA LYS A 187 8.80 8.58 -0.84
C LYS A 187 9.04 9.36 0.45
N GLY A 188 10.29 9.71 0.75
CA GLY A 188 10.61 10.63 1.86
C GLY A 188 10.60 10.04 3.28
N ARG A 189 10.34 8.73 3.47
CA ARG A 189 10.66 8.09 4.76
C ARG A 189 12.18 7.90 4.85
N ARG A 190 12.88 8.83 5.50
CA ARG A 190 14.19 8.51 6.09
C ARG A 190 13.98 7.26 6.95
N ASP A 191 14.79 6.22 6.77
CA ASP A 191 14.74 5.03 7.60
C ASP A 191 14.72 5.45 9.08
N ARG A 192 13.57 5.31 9.76
CA ARG A 192 13.49 5.49 11.21
C ARG A 192 14.40 4.50 11.96
N ASN A 193 14.88 3.46 11.27
CA ASN A 193 15.85 2.49 11.78
C ASN A 193 17.33 2.92 11.66
N LEU A 194 17.65 4.05 11.01
CA LEU A 194 19.00 4.65 11.06
C LEU A 194 19.19 5.65 12.21
N LEU A 195 18.10 6.04 12.91
CA LEU A 195 18.13 6.99 14.03
C LEU A 195 18.33 6.34 15.41
N LYS A 196 18.61 5.03 15.48
CA LYS A 196 18.91 4.32 16.74
C LYS A 196 20.38 3.97 16.92
N THR A 197 21.27 4.39 16.02
CA THR A 197 22.70 4.05 16.07
C THR A 197 23.63 5.25 16.33
N GLU A 198 23.09 6.43 16.67
CA GLU A 198 23.88 7.61 17.07
C GLU A 198 23.50 8.15 18.47
N ARG A 199 23.18 7.25 19.40
CA ARG A 199 23.26 7.51 20.84
C ARG A 199 23.71 6.26 21.57
N LEU A 200 25.03 6.08 21.63
CA LEU A 200 25.85 5.80 22.81
C LEU A 200 27.32 5.74 22.38
#